data_AF-A0A7J3M137-F1
#
_entry.id   AF-A0A7J3M137-F1
#
_cell.length_a   1.000
_cell.length_b   1.000
_cell.length_c   1.000
_cell.angle_alpha   90.00
_cell.angle_beta   90.00
_cell.angle_gamma   90.00
#
_symmetry.space_group_name_H-M   'P 1'
#
loop_
_entity.id
_entity.type
_entity.pdbx_description
1 polymer ?
#
loop_
_entity_poly.entity_id
_entity_poly.type
_entity_poly.pdbx_seq_one_letter_code
_entity_poly.pdbx_strand_id
1 'polypeptide(L)'
;MECFRKLSEAKNRNEITAMHPELFDIYRKFVENLENARPEELIVRRVLGTLEHSRRSLEASAVREYEKLGIKVMPGMTLEFLVVDSKRKIVKLRDFGNFDRSYYLRLLEKAWKEIEFVFRPIS
;
A
#
# COMPACT_ATOMS: atom_id res chain seq x y z
N MET A 1 6.55 -8.10 -1.57
CA MET A 1 7.14 -9.29 -2.22
C MET A 1 7.90 -10.19 -1.26
N GLU A 2 8.47 -9.69 -0.16
CA GLU A 2 9.30 -10.51 0.76
C GLU A 2 8.56 -11.71 1.36
N CYS A 3 7.35 -11.52 1.91
CA CYS A 3 6.59 -12.65 2.47
C CYS A 3 6.24 -13.71 1.43
N PHE A 4 5.83 -13.32 0.22
CA PHE A 4 5.52 -14.26 -0.86
C PHE A 4 6.77 -15.00 -1.35
N ARG A 5 7.93 -14.32 -1.42
CA ARG A 5 9.20 -14.96 -1.73
C ARG A 5 9.53 -16.03 -0.69
N LYS A 6 9.37 -15.70 0.59
CA LYS A 6 9.61 -16.66 1.67
C LYS A 6 8.64 -17.84 1.62
N LEU A 7 7.34 -17.57 1.42
CA LEU A 7 6.32 -18.62 1.25
C LEU A 7 6.64 -19.57 0.08
N SER A 8 7.25 -19.06 -1.00
CA SER A 8 7.61 -19.89 -2.16
C SER A 8 8.70 -20.93 -1.88
N GLU A 9 9.41 -20.82 -0.76
CA GLU A 9 10.41 -21.81 -0.33
C GLU A 9 9.76 -23.08 0.25
N ALA A 10 8.50 -23.00 0.69
CA ALA A 10 7.80 -24.12 1.29
C ALA A 10 7.43 -25.16 0.24
N LYS A 11 7.73 -26.43 0.52
CA LYS A 11 7.42 -27.56 -0.36
C LYS A 11 6.07 -28.22 -0.06
N ASN A 12 5.51 -27.95 1.12
CA ASN A 12 4.28 -28.55 1.58
C ASN A 12 3.57 -27.65 2.61
N ARG A 13 2.34 -28.02 2.95
CA ARG A 13 1.49 -27.26 3.89
C ARG A 13 2.07 -27.18 5.29
N ASN A 14 2.78 -28.20 5.76
CA ASN A 14 3.37 -28.19 7.11
C ASN A 14 4.51 -27.15 7.18
N GLU A 15 5.32 -27.05 6.14
CA GLU A 15 6.35 -26.02 6.01
C GLU A 15 5.76 -24.61 5.95
N ILE A 16 4.65 -24.42 5.22
CA ILE A 16 3.91 -23.14 5.23
C ILE A 16 3.55 -22.78 6.67
N THR A 17 2.85 -23.65 7.40
CA THR A 17 2.44 -23.38 8.78
C THR A 17 3.63 -23.06 9.69
N ALA A 18 4.76 -23.76 9.52
CA ALA A 18 5.98 -23.52 10.30
C ALA A 18 6.66 -22.16 9.99
N MET A 19 6.40 -21.57 8.83
CA MET A 19 6.94 -20.25 8.44
C MET A 19 6.21 -19.06 9.07
N HIS A 20 5.09 -19.26 9.77
CA HIS A 20 4.31 -18.16 10.36
C HIS A 20 5.16 -17.19 11.20
N PRO A 21 6.00 -17.65 12.16
CA PRO A 21 6.81 -16.73 12.98
C PRO A 21 7.75 -15.85 12.14
N GLU A 22 8.40 -16.43 11.13
CA GLU A 22 9.34 -15.70 10.27
C GLU A 22 8.62 -14.67 9.39
N LEU A 23 7.46 -15.02 8.82
CA LEU A 23 6.66 -14.06 8.06
C LEU A 23 6.10 -12.94 8.93
N PHE A 24 5.69 -13.27 10.15
CA PHE A 24 5.22 -12.27 11.11
C PHE A 24 6.35 -11.32 11.50
N ASP A 25 7.58 -11.81 11.63
CA ASP A 25 8.76 -10.97 11.86
C ASP A 25 9.04 -10.01 10.70
N ILE A 26 8.88 -10.45 9.46
CA ILE A 26 8.97 -9.56 8.29
C ILE A 26 7.90 -8.46 8.39
N TYR A 27 6.63 -8.82 8.61
CA TYR A 27 5.54 -7.87 8.78
C TYR A 27 5.81 -6.86 9.90
N ARG A 28 6.21 -7.35 11.07
CA ARG A 28 6.54 -6.54 12.25
C ARG A 28 7.64 -5.54 11.96
N LYS A 29 8.72 -5.95 11.27
CA LYS A 29 9.80 -5.03 10.86
C LYS A 29 9.30 -3.88 10.01
N PHE A 30 8.37 -4.10 9.08
CA PHE A 30 7.78 -3.02 8.28
C PHE A 30 6.90 -2.09 9.13
N VAL A 31 6.14 -2.62 10.08
CA VAL A 31 5.30 -1.83 10.98
C VAL A 31 6.14 -0.95 11.91
N GLU A 32 7.19 -1.52 12.51
CA GLU A 32 8.10 -0.83 13.44
C GLU A 32 8.93 0.24 12.71
N ASN A 33 9.41 -0.05 11.50
CA ASN A 33 10.23 0.90 10.73
C ASN A 33 9.43 1.88 9.88
N LEU A 34 8.10 1.84 9.90
CA LEU A 34 7.27 2.70 9.05
C LEU A 34 7.58 4.18 9.24
N GLU A 35 7.89 4.62 10.47
CA GLU A 35 8.22 6.03 10.77
C GLU A 35 9.49 6.51 10.08
N ASN A 36 10.43 5.58 9.81
CA ASN A 36 11.69 5.83 9.13
C ASN A 36 11.63 5.46 7.64
N ALA A 37 10.46 5.05 7.13
CA ALA A 37 10.31 4.66 5.75
C ALA A 37 10.58 5.86 4.82
N ARG A 38 11.30 5.59 3.73
CA ARG A 38 11.56 6.63 2.74
C ARG A 38 10.26 6.93 2.00
N PRO A 39 9.89 8.19 1.76
CA PRO A 39 8.60 8.47 1.14
C PRO A 39 8.41 7.85 -0.26
N GLU A 40 9.50 7.61 -0.98
CA GLU A 40 9.49 6.93 -2.28
C GLU A 40 8.97 5.49 -2.19
N GLU A 41 9.16 4.84 -1.03
CA GLU A 41 8.66 3.50 -0.74
C GLU A 41 7.16 3.49 -0.42
N LEU A 42 6.60 4.66 -0.11
CA LEU A 42 5.20 4.87 0.27
C LEU A 42 4.34 5.40 -0.89
N ILE A 43 4.92 5.59 -2.08
CA ILE A 43 4.20 6.03 -3.26
C ILE A 43 3.13 5.00 -3.63
N VAL A 44 1.88 5.45 -3.60
CA VAL A 44 0.74 4.67 -4.09
C VAL A 44 0.69 4.83 -5.61
N ARG A 45 0.68 3.69 -6.31
CA ARG A 45 0.48 3.62 -7.76
C ARG A 45 -0.91 3.09 -8.07
N ARG A 46 -1.70 3.82 -8.85
CA ARG A 46 -3.04 3.40 -9.27
C ARG A 46 -3.27 3.73 -10.73
N VAL A 47 -3.68 2.73 -11.50
CA VAL A 47 -4.19 2.94 -12.86
C VAL A 47 -5.57 3.57 -12.77
N LEU A 48 -5.75 4.69 -13.44
CA LEU A 48 -7.02 5.40 -13.50
C LEU A 48 -7.95 4.70 -14.49
N GLY A 49 -8.90 3.92 -14.00
CA GLY A 49 -9.81 3.16 -14.86
C GLY A 49 -10.85 4.03 -15.57
N THR A 50 -11.35 5.08 -14.92
CA THR A 50 -12.36 5.99 -15.46
C THR A 50 -12.10 7.42 -14.97
N LEU A 51 -12.75 8.43 -15.56
CA LEU A 51 -12.73 9.79 -15.02
C LEU A 51 -13.89 10.06 -14.05
N GLU A 52 -14.83 9.13 -13.94
CA GLU A 52 -16.00 9.22 -13.05
C GLU A 52 -15.68 8.77 -11.62
N HIS A 53 -14.55 9.24 -11.08
CA HIS A 53 -14.26 9.00 -9.67
C HIS A 53 -15.17 9.85 -8.79
N SER A 54 -15.62 9.28 -7.67
CA SER A 54 -16.26 10.08 -6.62
C SER A 54 -15.34 11.25 -6.25
N ARG A 55 -15.88 12.47 -6.26
CA ARG A 55 -15.15 13.72 -5.97
C ARG A 55 -14.40 13.71 -4.61
N ARG A 56 -14.71 12.73 -3.75
CA ARG A 56 -14.16 12.51 -2.40
C ARG A 56 -13.17 11.32 -2.30
N SER A 57 -12.67 10.80 -3.41
CA SER A 57 -11.66 9.74 -3.44
C SER A 57 -10.22 10.28 -3.36
N LEU A 58 -9.25 9.41 -3.03
CA LEU A 58 -7.82 9.78 -3.05
C LEU A 58 -7.36 9.99 -4.49
N GLU A 59 -7.89 9.20 -5.41
CA GLU A 59 -7.70 9.29 -6.86
C GLU A 59 -8.17 10.65 -7.37
N ALA A 60 -9.37 11.11 -6.99
CA ALA A 60 -9.84 12.44 -7.35
C ALA A 60 -8.95 13.56 -6.79
N SER A 61 -8.39 13.38 -5.59
CA SER A 61 -7.39 14.33 -5.07
C SER A 61 -6.08 14.28 -5.84
N ALA A 62 -5.60 13.10 -6.24
CA ALA A 62 -4.42 12.97 -7.06
C ALA A 62 -4.63 13.63 -8.43
N VAL A 63 -5.75 13.39 -9.11
CA VAL A 63 -6.11 14.06 -10.37
C VAL A 63 -6.02 15.57 -10.23
N ARG A 64 -6.61 16.15 -9.17
CA ARG A 64 -6.52 17.60 -8.91
C ARG A 64 -5.09 18.09 -8.75
N GLU A 65 -4.21 17.33 -8.08
CA GLU A 65 -2.80 17.71 -7.97
C GLU A 65 -2.06 17.66 -9.32
N TYR A 66 -2.37 16.69 -10.19
CA TYR A 66 -1.80 16.64 -11.54
C TYR A 66 -2.29 17.82 -12.39
N GLU A 67 -3.58 18.15 -12.33
CA GLU A 67 -4.18 19.28 -13.06
C GLU A 67 -3.61 20.63 -12.62
N LYS A 68 -3.31 20.82 -11.32
CA LYS A 68 -2.61 22.01 -10.81
C LYS A 68 -1.23 22.21 -11.44
N LEU A 69 -0.58 21.12 -11.85
CA LEU A 69 0.70 21.14 -12.56
C LEU A 69 0.52 21.28 -14.08
N GLY A 70 -0.71 21.50 -14.57
CA GLY A 70 -1.03 21.57 -15.99
C GLY A 70 -1.01 20.22 -16.71
N ILE A 71 -0.94 19.10 -15.97
CA ILE A 71 -0.92 17.76 -16.55
C ILE A 71 -2.35 17.27 -16.70
N LYS A 72 -2.79 17.11 -17.95
CA LYS A 72 -4.10 16.53 -18.26
C LYS A 72 -4.09 15.03 -17.96
N VAL A 73 -4.98 14.60 -17.07
CA VAL A 73 -5.14 13.19 -16.70
C VAL A 73 -6.16 12.52 -17.61
N MET A 74 -5.88 11.27 -18.03
CA MET A 74 -6.73 10.46 -18.90
C MET A 74 -6.92 9.04 -18.32
N PRO A 75 -8.04 8.36 -18.65
CA PRO A 75 -8.19 6.93 -18.37
C PRO A 75 -7.01 6.12 -18.91
N GLY A 76 -6.62 5.07 -18.20
CA GLY A 76 -5.45 4.24 -18.50
C GLY A 76 -4.14 4.81 -17.98
N MET A 77 -4.08 6.07 -17.54
CA MET A 77 -2.86 6.63 -16.93
C MET A 77 -2.63 6.07 -15.53
N THR A 78 -1.36 5.88 -15.17
CA THR A 78 -0.97 5.56 -13.79
C THR A 78 -0.75 6.85 -13.01
N LEU A 79 -1.49 7.01 -11.92
CA LEU A 79 -1.27 8.06 -10.94
C LEU A 79 -0.30 7.57 -9.87
N GLU A 80 0.66 8.41 -9.54
CA GLU A 80 1.62 8.19 -8.46
C GLU A 80 1.47 9.30 -7.42
N PHE A 81 1.17 8.93 -6.18
CA PHE A 81 0.98 9.92 -5.13
C PHE A 81 1.27 9.35 -3.74
N LEU A 82 1.68 10.22 -2.83
CA LEU A 82 1.83 9.95 -1.41
C LEU A 82 0.58 10.43 -0.66
N VAL A 83 0.06 9.63 0.28
CA VAL A 83 -1.08 10.03 1.11
C VAL A 83 -0.58 10.74 2.36
N VAL A 84 -0.94 12.02 2.49
CA VAL A 84 -0.53 12.87 3.62
C VAL A 84 -1.60 12.91 4.72
N ASP A 85 -2.87 12.91 4.33
CA ASP A 85 -4.00 12.78 5.26
C ASP A 85 -5.14 12.04 4.57
N SER A 86 -5.35 10.78 4.94
CA SER A 86 -6.38 9.93 4.34
C SER A 86 -7.81 10.29 4.76
N LYS A 87 -7.99 10.98 5.89
CA LYS A 87 -9.30 11.44 6.36
C LYS A 87 -9.75 12.66 5.56
N ARG A 88 -8.84 13.61 5.32
CA ARG A 88 -9.06 14.81 4.51
C ARG A 88 -8.83 14.61 3.02
N LYS A 89 -8.37 13.42 2.60
CA LYS A 89 -8.03 13.06 1.22
C LYS A 89 -6.92 13.94 0.64
N ILE A 90 -5.93 14.28 1.45
CA ILE A 90 -4.79 15.08 1.02
C ILE A 90 -3.72 14.13 0.51
N VAL A 91 -3.27 14.37 -0.71
CA VAL A 91 -2.19 13.64 -1.36
C VAL A 91 -1.16 14.63 -1.89
N LYS A 92 0.06 14.15 -2.12
CA LYS A 92 1.15 14.91 -2.73
C LYS A 92 1.79 14.12 -3.85
N LEU A 93 2.20 14.82 -4.91
CA LEU A 93 2.94 14.23 -6.03
C LEU A 93 4.47 14.37 -5.84
N ARG A 94 4.90 15.35 -5.05
CA ARG A 94 6.31 15.71 -4.77
C ARG A 94 6.42 16.30 -3.36
N ASP A 95 7.64 16.59 -2.90
CA ASP A 95 7.93 17.22 -1.61
C ASP A 95 7.30 16.49 -0.42
N PHE A 96 7.74 15.24 -0.32
CA PHE A 96 7.24 14.22 0.58
C PHE A 96 7.74 14.42 2.03
N GLY A 97 7.38 15.53 2.65
CA GLY A 97 7.80 15.82 4.03
C GLY A 97 7.11 14.91 5.06
N ASN A 98 5.78 14.82 5.02
CA ASN A 98 4.97 14.04 5.97
C ASN A 98 3.99 13.12 5.24
N PHE A 99 3.68 11.97 5.84
CA PHE A 99 2.68 11.02 5.34
C PHE A 99 1.72 10.57 6.45
N ASP A 100 0.55 10.06 6.06
CA ASP A 100 -0.44 9.53 7.01
C ASP A 100 -0.02 8.14 7.50
N ARG A 101 0.74 8.09 8.60
CA ARG A 101 1.17 6.82 9.22
C ARG A 101 0.02 5.84 9.44
N SER A 102 -1.14 6.33 9.90
CA SER A 102 -2.30 5.47 10.18
C SER A 102 -2.86 4.84 8.91
N TYR A 103 -2.81 5.56 7.78
CA TYR A 103 -3.19 5.00 6.48
C TYR A 103 -2.28 3.86 6.06
N TYR A 104 -0.96 4.04 6.13
CA TYR A 104 -0.01 3.03 5.70
C TYR A 104 0.04 1.82 6.64
N LEU A 105 -0.15 2.02 7.96
CA LEU A 105 -0.33 0.89 8.89
C LEU A 105 -1.54 0.02 8.51
N ARG A 106 -2.67 0.64 8.14
CA ARG A 106 -3.84 -0.13 7.67
C ARG A 106 -3.57 -0.86 6.36
N LEU A 107 -2.72 -0.33 5.48
CA LEU A 107 -2.31 -1.05 4.27
C LEU A 107 -1.43 -2.26 4.60
N LEU A 108 -0.46 -2.10 5.51
CA LEU A 108 0.37 -3.20 5.98
C LEU A 108 -0.49 -4.28 6.66
N GLU A 109 -1.43 -3.90 7.51
CA GLU A 109 -2.36 -4.82 8.16
C GLU A 109 -3.21 -5.59 7.13
N LYS A 110 -3.71 -4.92 6.09
CA LYS A 110 -4.45 -5.59 5.00
C LYS A 110 -3.57 -6.60 4.26
N ALA A 111 -2.35 -6.21 3.90
CA ALA A 111 -1.40 -7.10 3.24
C ALA A 111 -1.05 -8.31 4.13
N TRP A 112 -0.91 -8.10 5.44
CA TRP A 112 -0.72 -9.20 6.38
C TRP A 112 -1.92 -10.14 6.41
N LYS A 113 -3.16 -9.63 6.44
CA LYS A 113 -4.38 -10.46 6.44
C LYS A 113 -4.50 -11.35 5.20
N GLU A 114 -4.05 -10.87 4.04
CA GLU A 114 -3.99 -11.69 2.81
C GLU A 114 -3.04 -12.88 2.97
N ILE A 115 -1.93 -12.70 3.69
CA ILE A 115 -0.96 -13.76 3.98
C ILE A 115 -1.47 -14.66 5.10
N GLU A 116 -1.94 -14.08 6.21
CA GLU A 116 -2.43 -14.77 7.40
C GLU A 116 -3.49 -15.83 7.05
N PHE A 117 -4.29 -15.56 6.03
CA PHE A 117 -5.29 -16.48 5.50
C PHE A 117 -4.73 -17.89 5.23
N VAL A 118 -3.49 -18.01 4.74
CA VAL A 118 -2.89 -19.32 4.40
C VAL A 118 -2.60 -20.21 5.62
N PHE A 119 -2.58 -19.62 6.82
CA PHE A 119 -2.36 -20.32 8.08
C PHE A 119 -3.66 -20.73 8.77
N ARG A 120 -4.81 -20.30 8.24
CA ARG A 120 -6.09 -20.66 8.84
C ARG A 120 -6.38 -22.15 8.61
N PRO A 121 -6.94 -22.85 9.62
CA PRO A 121 -7.43 -24.20 9.41
C PRO A 121 -8.48 -24.18 8.29
N ILE A 122 -8.36 -25.09 7.33
CA ILE A 122 -9.45 -25.36 6.40
C ILE A 122 -10.43 -26.19 7.22
N SER A 123 -11.56 -25.58 7.58
CA SER A 123 -12.67 -26.24 8.29
C SER A 123 -13.49 -27.05 7.30
#